data_AF-A0A7S1SGT2-F1
#
_entry.id   AF-A0A7S1SGT2-F1
#
_cell.length_a   1.000
_cell.length_b   1.000
_cell.length_c   1.000
_cell.angle_alpha   90.00
_cell.angle_beta   90.00
_cell.angle_gamma   90.00
#
_symmetry.space_group_name_H-M   'P 1'
#
loop_
_entity.id
_entity.type
_entity.pdbx_description
1 polymer ?
#
loop_
_entity_poly.entity_id
_entity_poly.type
_entity_poly.pdbx_seq_one_letter_code
_entity_poly.pdbx_strand_id
1 'polypeptide(L)'
;VGNQGTLAIVAELLGVSLEKLSTALLTRTIQTVGETIVKPLHKVAATESRDALAKTLYGALFDWLVAAVNRRIATLGSVALPSHTIGILDIYGFESFADNSFEQLCINLANERL
;
A
#
# COMPACT_ATOMS: atom_id res chain seq x y z
N VAL A 1 -7.10 -9.75 -21.22
CA VAL A 1 -7.95 -9.96 -20.02
C VAL A 1 -7.83 -11.43 -19.66
N GLY A 2 -6.97 -11.80 -18.71
CA GLY A 2 -6.55 -13.20 -18.52
C GLY A 2 -7.07 -13.90 -17.28
N ASN A 3 -7.68 -13.19 -16.32
CA ASN A 3 -8.01 -13.78 -15.02
C ASN A 3 -9.27 -13.16 -14.38
N GLN A 4 -10.43 -13.41 -14.99
CA GLN A 4 -11.71 -12.94 -14.45
C GLN A 4 -12.08 -13.61 -13.12
N GLY A 5 -11.66 -14.85 -12.89
CA GLY A 5 -11.91 -15.58 -11.63
C GLY A 5 -11.24 -14.93 -10.42
N THR A 6 -9.94 -14.62 -10.51
CA THR A 6 -9.25 -13.92 -9.42
C THR A 6 -9.81 -12.52 -9.22
N LEU A 7 -10.19 -11.81 -10.30
CA LEU A 7 -10.78 -10.49 -10.16
C LEU A 7 -12.13 -10.53 -9.41
N ALA A 8 -12.95 -11.55 -9.63
CA ALA A 8 -14.20 -11.76 -8.90
C ALA A 8 -13.95 -12.00 -7.40
N ILE A 9 -12.99 -12.87 -7.07
CA ILE A 9 -12.60 -13.13 -5.67
C ILE A 9 -12.12 -11.84 -4.99
N VAL A 10 -11.26 -11.06 -5.66
CA VAL A 10 -10.77 -9.80 -5.10
C VAL A 10 -11.91 -8.80 -4.90
N ALA A 11 -12.82 -8.69 -5.86
CA ALA A 11 -13.99 -7.80 -5.73
C ALA A 11 -14.88 -8.20 -4.54
N GLU A 12 -15.11 -9.49 -4.36
CA GLU A 12 -15.87 -10.03 -3.23
C GLU A 12 -15.19 -9.72 -1.89
N LEU A 13 -13.89 -10.02 -1.75
CA LEU A 13 -13.12 -9.78 -0.53
C LEU A 13 -13.05 -8.28 -0.17
N LEU A 14 -12.96 -7.41 -1.16
CA LEU A 14 -12.96 -5.96 -0.96
C LEU A 14 -14.38 -5.39 -0.77
N GLY A 15 -15.43 -6.18 -0.99
CA GLY A 15 -16.82 -5.72 -0.91
C GLY A 15 -17.18 -4.68 -1.98
N VAL A 16 -16.56 -4.75 -3.15
CA VAL A 16 -16.79 -3.82 -4.28
C VAL A 16 -17.39 -4.54 -5.48
N SER A 17 -18.00 -3.80 -6.41
CA SER A 17 -18.51 -4.44 -7.62
C SER A 17 -17.39 -4.82 -8.58
N LEU A 18 -17.49 -6.03 -9.14
CA LEU A 18 -16.54 -6.56 -10.12
C LEU A 18 -16.37 -5.62 -11.32
N GLU A 19 -17.46 -5.06 -11.83
CA GLU A 19 -17.45 -4.14 -12.97
C GLU A 19 -16.72 -2.83 -12.66
N LYS A 20 -16.94 -2.25 -11.47
CA LYS A 20 -16.25 -1.02 -11.06
C LYS A 20 -14.77 -1.27 -10.85
N LEU A 21 -14.40 -2.39 -10.21
CA LEU A 21 -13.01 -2.76 -10.01
C LEU A 21 -12.30 -3.00 -11.36
N SER A 22 -12.94 -3.72 -12.28
CA SER A 22 -12.45 -3.92 -13.65
C SER A 22 -12.24 -2.59 -14.38
N THR A 23 -13.21 -1.69 -14.29
CA THR A 23 -13.14 -0.37 -14.93
C THR A 23 -12.01 0.47 -14.34
N ALA A 24 -11.87 0.49 -13.01
CA ALA A 24 -10.81 1.22 -12.31
C ALA A 24 -9.41 0.72 -12.67
N LEU A 25 -9.24 -0.60 -12.85
CA LEU A 25 -7.95 -1.18 -13.22
C LEU A 25 -7.59 -1.01 -14.70
N LEU A 26 -8.59 -0.89 -15.58
CA LEU A 26 -8.41 -0.90 -17.03
C LEU A 26 -8.58 0.47 -17.69
N THR A 27 -9.04 1.47 -16.96
CA THR A 27 -9.29 2.82 -17.50
C THR A 27 -8.65 3.90 -16.64
N ARG A 28 -8.35 5.02 -17.28
CA ARG A 28 -7.94 6.26 -16.63
C ARG A 28 -9.05 7.28 -16.80
N THR A 29 -9.57 7.78 -15.69
CA THR A 29 -10.51 8.90 -15.67
C THR A 29 -9.72 10.19 -15.52
N ILE A 30 -9.91 11.12 -16.44
CA ILE A 30 -9.30 12.46 -16.44
C ILE A 30 -10.45 13.45 -16.25
N GLN A 31 -10.44 14.17 -15.14
CA GLN A 31 -11.39 15.26 -14.89
C GLN A 31 -10.76 16.59 -15.29
N THR A 32 -11.46 17.35 -16.12
CA THR A 32 -11.10 18.73 -16.50
C THR A 32 -12.27 19.66 -16.18
N VAL A 33 -12.09 20.97 -16.33
CA VAL A 33 -13.15 21.95 -16.09
C VAL A 33 -14.23 21.79 -17.17
N GLY A 34 -15.29 21.05 -16.83
CA GLY A 34 -16.48 20.88 -17.67
C GLY A 34 -16.66 19.49 -18.30
N GLU A 35 -15.67 18.60 -18.27
CA GLU A 35 -15.79 17.26 -18.83
C GLU A 35 -15.04 16.19 -18.02
N THR A 36 -15.51 14.95 -18.13
CA THR A 36 -14.83 13.76 -17.61
C THR A 36 -14.52 12.84 -18.78
N ILE A 37 -13.24 12.63 -19.05
CA ILE A 37 -12.77 11.78 -20.14
C ILE A 37 -12.29 10.46 -19.56
N VAL A 38 -12.89 9.34 -19.98
CA VAL A 38 -12.46 7.99 -19.62
C VAL A 38 -11.69 7.38 -20.79
N LYS A 39 -10.42 7.04 -20.57
CA LYS A 39 -9.56 6.41 -21.59
C LYS A 39 -9.13 5.01 -21.16
N PRO A 40 -9.14 4.00 -22.04
CA PRO A 40 -8.58 2.69 -21.71
C PRO A 40 -7.06 2.77 -21.51
N LEU A 41 -6.55 1.98 -20.58
CA LEU A 41 -5.12 1.83 -20.33
C LEU A 41 -4.53 0.79 -21.29
N HIS A 42 -3.33 1.07 -21.80
CA HIS A 42 -2.51 0.03 -22.42
C HIS A 42 -2.00 -0.98 -21.38
N LYS A 43 -1.58 -2.17 -21.85
CA LYS A 43 -1.21 -3.32 -21.02
C LYS A 43 -0.21 -2.98 -19.90
N VAL A 44 0.81 -2.16 -20.19
CA VAL A 44 1.83 -1.79 -19.21
C VAL A 44 1.22 -1.00 -18.05
N ALA A 45 0.53 0.11 -18.33
CA ALA A 45 -0.13 0.88 -17.25
C ALA A 45 -1.23 0.11 -16.51
N ALA A 46 -1.94 -0.81 -17.17
CA ALA A 46 -2.91 -1.64 -16.48
C ALA A 46 -2.23 -2.60 -15.47
N THR A 47 -1.02 -3.07 -15.81
CA THR A 47 -0.20 -3.91 -14.91
C THR A 47 0.34 -3.08 -13.74
N GLU A 48 0.86 -1.89 -14.02
CA GLU A 48 1.32 -0.96 -12.99
C GLU A 48 0.17 -0.53 -12.06
N SER A 49 -1.03 -0.29 -12.60
CA SER A 49 -2.23 0.05 -11.81
C SER A 49 -2.63 -1.09 -10.88
N ARG A 50 -2.59 -2.35 -11.35
CA ARG A 50 -2.79 -3.54 -10.49
C ARG A 50 -1.76 -3.60 -9.37
N ASP A 51 -0.48 -3.43 -9.69
CA ASP A 51 0.60 -3.54 -8.70
C ASP A 51 0.55 -2.39 -7.68
N ALA A 52 0.22 -1.18 -8.15
CA ALA A 52 -0.01 -0.03 -7.28
C ALA A 52 -1.20 -0.25 -6.34
N LEU A 53 -2.32 -0.80 -6.83
CA LEU A 53 -3.45 -1.16 -5.99
C LEU A 53 -3.04 -2.19 -4.92
N ALA A 54 -2.32 -3.24 -5.32
CA ALA A 54 -1.87 -4.28 -4.38
C ALA A 54 -0.93 -3.73 -3.30
N LYS A 55 0.08 -2.94 -3.69
CA LYS A 55 1.00 -2.27 -2.76
C LYS A 55 0.26 -1.33 -1.81
N THR A 56 -0.70 -0.57 -2.33
CA THR A 56 -1.51 0.38 -1.53
C THR A 56 -2.39 -0.34 -0.51
N LEU A 57 -3.06 -1.42 -0.92
CA LEU A 57 -3.89 -2.23 -0.01
C LEU A 57 -3.05 -2.85 1.11
N TYR A 58 -1.88 -3.39 0.77
CA TYR A 58 -0.97 -3.96 1.76
C TYR A 58 -0.47 -2.90 2.74
N GLY A 59 -0.04 -1.73 2.24
CA GLY A 59 0.39 -0.61 3.08
C GLY A 59 -0.71 -0.14 4.04
N ALA A 60 -1.93 0.07 3.52
CA ALA A 60 -3.07 0.48 4.34
C ALA A 60 -3.45 -0.55 5.41
N LEU A 61 -3.37 -1.85 5.09
CA LEU A 61 -3.59 -2.92 6.05
C LEU A 61 -2.52 -2.94 7.15
N PHE A 62 -1.25 -2.77 6.76
CA PHE A 62 -0.13 -2.72 7.69
C PHE A 62 -0.26 -1.53 8.66
N ASP A 63 -0.53 -0.33 8.14
CA ASP A 63 -0.75 0.87 8.95
C ASP A 63 -1.92 0.68 9.91
N TRP A 64 -3.03 0.10 9.44
CA TRP A 64 -4.17 -0.21 10.28
C TRP A 64 -3.82 -1.20 11.40
N LEU A 65 -3.03 -2.23 11.09
CA LEU A 65 -2.60 -3.24 12.06
C LEU A 65 -1.72 -2.61 13.15
N VAL A 66 -0.71 -1.82 12.76
CA VAL A 66 0.16 -1.08 13.69
C VAL A 66 -0.68 -0.18 14.60
N ALA A 67 -1.62 0.58 14.03
CA ALA A 67 -2.52 1.43 14.79
C ALA A 67 -3.43 0.62 15.74
N ALA A 68 -3.93 -0.54 15.32
CA ALA A 68 -4.77 -1.41 16.13
C ALA A 68 -4.01 -1.98 17.33
N VAL A 69 -2.77 -2.46 17.12
CA VAL A 69 -1.89 -2.94 18.19
C VAL A 69 -1.57 -1.81 19.17
N ASN A 70 -1.17 -0.64 18.66
CA ASN A 70 -0.84 0.52 19.50
C ASN A 70 -2.03 0.98 20.35
N ARG A 71 -3.25 0.99 19.81
CA ARG A 71 -4.47 1.30 20.60
C ARG A 71 -4.69 0.31 21.74
N ARG A 72 -4.45 -0.99 21.53
CA ARG A 72 -4.61 -2.02 22.57
C ARG A 72 -3.55 -1.91 23.65
N ILE A 73 -2.31 -1.59 23.29
CA ILE A 73 -1.22 -1.37 24.26
C ILE A 73 -1.47 -0.08 25.06
N ALA A 74 -1.89 1.00 24.40
CA ALA A 74 -2.17 2.27 25.05
C ALA A 74 -3.27 2.17 26.12
N THR A 75 -4.28 1.31 25.92
CA THR A 75 -5.32 1.07 26.95
C THR A 75 -4.83 0.32 28.19
N LEU A 76 -3.63 -0.25 28.16
CA LEU A 76 -2.99 -0.93 29.31
C LEU A 76 -2.14 0.03 30.15
N GLY A 77 -1.87 1.25 29.66
CA GLY A 77 -1.13 2.30 30.36
C GLY A 77 -2.00 3.51 30.70
N SER A 78 -1.75 4.13 31.84
CA SER A 78 -2.40 5.39 32.25
C SER A 78 -2.37 6.45 31.13
N VAL A 79 -3.42 7.26 31.04
CA VAL A 79 -3.62 8.36 30.07
C VAL A 79 -2.52 9.44 30.14
N ALA A 80 -1.65 9.40 31.15
CA ALA A 80 -0.49 10.27 31.26
C ALA A 80 0.72 9.68 30.51
N LEU A 81 1.31 10.45 29.60
CA LEU A 81 2.62 10.12 29.00
C LEU A 81 3.61 9.80 30.14
N PRO A 82 4.20 8.59 30.16
CA PRO A 82 5.21 8.29 31.16
C PRO A 82 6.34 9.31 31.03
N SER A 83 6.80 9.86 32.15
CA SER A 83 7.84 10.91 32.19
C SER A 83 9.18 10.45 31.60
N HIS A 84 9.34 9.14 31.36
CA HIS A 84 10.52 8.50 30.82
C HIS A 84 10.10 7.36 29.89
N THR A 85 10.70 7.28 28.70
CA THR A 85 10.44 6.24 27.69
C THR A 85 11.75 5.63 27.20
N ILE A 86 11.79 4.32 27.03
CA ILE A 86 12.88 3.59 26.37
C ILE A 86 12.34 3.06 25.05
N GLY A 87 12.96 3.46 23.94
CA GLY A 87 12.64 2.93 22.61
C GLY A 87 13.66 1.89 22.19
N ILE A 88 13.19 0.76 21.67
CA ILE A 88 14.03 -0.24 21.01
C ILE A 88 13.87 -0.03 19.52
N LEU A 89 14.98 0.16 18.82
CA LEU A 89 15.01 0.29 17.37
C LEU A 89 15.49 -1.02 16.76
N ASP A 90 14.59 -1.67 16.03
CA ASP A 90 14.88 -2.85 15.21
C ASP A 90 14.55 -2.49 13.76
N ILE A 91 15.58 -2.44 12.91
CA ILE A 91 15.45 -2.04 11.51
C ILE A 91 16.14 -3.06 10.61
N TYR A 92 15.74 -3.09 9.34
CA TYR A 92 16.36 -3.93 8.33
C TYR A 92 17.86 -3.62 8.17
N GLY A 93 18.68 -4.66 8.10
CA GLY A 93 20.11 -4.52 7.83
C GLY A 93 20.41 -4.08 6.40
N PHE A 94 21.68 -3.79 6.13
CA PHE A 94 22.15 -3.36 4.81
C PHE A 94 21.90 -4.45 3.75
N GLU A 95 21.31 -4.08 2.61
CA GLU A 95 20.99 -4.99 1.51
C GLU A 95 21.91 -4.73 0.30
N SER A 96 22.44 -5.79 -0.29
CA SER A 96 23.26 -5.71 -1.50
C SER A 96 22.94 -6.88 -2.43
N PHE A 97 22.05 -6.62 -3.39
CA PHE A 97 21.68 -7.55 -4.43
C PHE A 97 22.32 -7.17 -5.77
N ALA A 98 22.23 -8.06 -6.77
CA ALA A 98 22.68 -7.76 -8.13
C ALA A 98 21.90 -6.59 -8.75
N ASP A 99 20.59 -6.54 -8.48
CA ASP A 99 19.69 -5.46 -8.86
C ASP A 99 19.02 -4.90 -7.59
N ASN A 100 19.28 -3.63 -7.27
CA ASN A 100 18.69 -2.95 -6.11
C ASN A 100 17.66 -1.93 -6.61
N SER A 101 16.44 -1.96 -6.06
CA SER A 101 15.40 -0.98 -6.39
C SER A 101 15.47 0.25 -5.48
N PHE A 102 14.53 1.18 -5.68
CA PHE A 102 14.43 2.38 -4.83
C PHE A 102 14.24 2.02 -3.34
N GLU A 103 13.54 0.92 -3.07
CA GLU A 103 13.31 0.41 -1.73
C GLU A 103 14.63 0.05 -1.00
N GLN A 104 15.56 -0.64 -1.67
CA GLN A 104 16.90 -0.93 -1.11
C GLN A 104 17.69 0.35 -0.83
N LEU A 105 17.61 1.36 -1.71
CA LEU A 105 18.26 2.65 -1.48
C LEU A 105 17.73 3.29 -0.20
N CYS A 106 16.41 3.30 0.02
CA CYS A 106 15.83 3.83 1.25
C CYS A 106 16.29 3.06 2.51
N ILE A 107 16.37 1.73 2.43
CA ILE A 107 16.85 0.88 3.53
C ILE A 107 18.32 1.16 3.85
N ASN A 108 19.18 1.17 2.83
CA ASN A 108 20.61 1.40 3.02
C ASN A 108 20.92 2.82 3.48
N LEU A 109 20.21 3.82 2.95
CA LEU A 109 20.35 5.21 3.41
C LEU A 109 19.92 5.36 4.87
N ALA A 110 18.85 4.66 5.31
CA ALA A 110 18.47 4.66 6.73
C ALA A 110 19.56 4.05 7.60
N ASN A 111 20.17 2.93 7.15
CA ASN A 111 21.32 2.31 7.83
C ASN A 111 22.54 3.23 7.90
N GLU A 112 22.83 3.98 6.85
CA GLU A 112 23.97 4.93 6.82
C GLU A 112 23.79 6.12 7.77
N ARG A 113 22.56 6.41 8.21
CA ARG A 113 22.23 7.55 9.06
C ARG A 113 22.00 7.19 10.53
N LEU A 114 22.18 5.92 10.88
CA LEU A 114 22.17 5.41 12.25
C LEU A 114 23.56 5.44 12.88
#